data_AF-A0A423UPG2-F1
#
_entry.id   AF-A0A423UPG2-F1
#
_cell.length_a   1.000
_cell.length_b   1.000
_cell.length_c   1.000
_cell.angle_alpha   90.00
_cell.angle_beta   90.00
_cell.angle_gamma   90.00
#
_symmetry.space_group_name_H-M   'P 1'
#
loop_
_entity.id
_entity.type
_entity.pdbx_description
1 polymer ?
#
loop_
_entity_poly.entity_id
_entity_poly.type
_entity_poly.pdbx_seq_one_letter_code
_entity_poly.pdbx_strand_id
1 'polypeptide(L)'
;WQDTVAPGQTRFYRVPVDWGQQIHATAGLSNSTSSSTDFVGSALTLSLANPAQGPVSDATLSYSGGPASASLRPLPPVDYRNRFDSSSQVSAMRFAGWYYLSVSLSPELKESYGAEPIPFELSVQVKNQAEESPYEGDA
;
A
#
# COMPACT_ATOMS: atom_id res chain seq x y z
N TRP A 1 10.99 -3.73 -0.30
CA TRP A 1 11.86 -2.55 -0.43
C TRP A 1 12.16 -2.00 0.95
N GLN A 2 13.37 -1.49 1.16
CA GLN A 2 13.75 -0.73 2.34
C GLN A 2 14.04 0.70 1.87
N ASP A 3 13.44 1.69 2.52
CA ASP A 3 13.49 3.10 2.11
C ASP A 3 13.31 4.01 3.34
N THR A 4 13.35 5.32 3.15
CA THR A 4 13.04 6.31 4.19
C THR A 4 11.95 7.27 3.72
N VAL A 5 11.17 7.77 4.66
CA VAL A 5 10.10 8.75 4.40
C VAL A 5 10.09 9.81 5.49
N ALA A 6 10.11 11.09 5.08
CA ALA A 6 10.03 12.22 6.01
C ALA A 6 8.58 12.57 6.36
N PRO A 7 8.30 13.19 7.52
CA PRO A 7 6.95 13.63 7.85
C PRO A 7 6.36 14.54 6.76
N GLY A 8 5.14 14.21 6.31
CA GLY A 8 4.46 14.89 5.20
C GLY A 8 4.90 14.45 3.80
N GLN A 9 5.84 13.49 3.68
CA GLN A 9 6.28 12.93 2.41
C GLN A 9 5.48 11.68 2.04
N THR A 10 5.31 11.47 0.73
CA THR A 10 4.77 10.24 0.16
C THR A 10 5.78 9.59 -0.77
N ARG A 11 5.95 8.27 -0.66
CA ARG A 11 6.68 7.42 -1.62
C ARG A 11 5.69 6.67 -2.49
N PHE A 12 6.05 6.44 -3.75
CA PHE A 12 5.21 5.76 -4.73
C PHE A 12 5.94 4.57 -5.35
N TYR A 13 5.23 3.46 -5.51
CA TYR A 13 5.72 2.22 -6.08
C TYR A 13 4.71 1.68 -7.07
N ARG A 14 5.18 0.98 -8.11
CA ARG A 14 4.33 0.26 -9.06
C ARG A 14 4.61 -1.23 -8.99
N VAL A 15 3.56 -2.04 -9.06
CA VAL A 15 3.62 -3.50 -8.97
C VAL A 15 2.84 -4.08 -10.15
N PRO A 16 3.44 -4.95 -10.97
CA PRO A 16 2.70 -5.62 -12.04
C PRO A 16 1.84 -6.71 -11.43
N VAL A 17 0.56 -6.74 -11.77
CA VAL A 17 -0.39 -7.76 -11.32
C VAL A 17 -1.23 -8.17 -12.53
N ASP A 18 -1.06 -9.42 -12.96
CA ASP A 18 -1.79 -9.98 -14.10
C ASP A 18 -3.13 -10.60 -13.69
N TRP A 19 -3.92 -11.00 -14.68
CA TRP A 19 -5.15 -11.76 -14.47
C TRP A 19 -4.91 -13.00 -13.60
N GLY A 20 -5.86 -13.31 -12.72
CA GLY A 20 -5.76 -14.42 -11.76
C GLY A 20 -4.80 -14.15 -10.58
N GLN A 21 -3.95 -13.13 -10.66
CA GLN A 21 -3.00 -12.80 -9.61
C GLN A 21 -3.60 -11.96 -8.49
N GLN A 22 -3.00 -12.07 -7.30
CA GLN A 22 -3.47 -11.41 -6.09
C GLN A 22 -2.32 -10.66 -5.42
N ILE A 23 -2.50 -9.36 -5.19
CA ILE A 23 -1.52 -8.50 -4.51
C ILE A 23 -1.75 -8.46 -2.99
N HIS A 24 -0.66 -8.60 -2.24
CA HIS A 24 -0.59 -8.35 -0.81
C HIS A 24 0.50 -7.32 -0.55
N ALA A 25 0.22 -6.35 0.33
CA ALA A 25 1.19 -5.33 0.71
C ALA A 25 1.12 -5.01 2.19
N THR A 26 2.29 -4.85 2.80
CA THR A 26 2.49 -4.46 4.19
C THR A 26 3.55 -3.37 4.25
N ALA A 27 3.27 -2.30 4.98
CA ALA A 27 4.25 -1.26 5.28
C ALA A 27 4.55 -1.26 6.77
N GLY A 28 5.83 -1.20 7.13
CA GLY A 28 6.29 -1.15 8.51
C GLY A 28 7.24 0.01 8.75
N LEU A 29 6.97 0.82 9.77
CA LEU A 29 7.93 1.79 10.30
C LEU A 29 8.91 1.09 11.23
N SER A 30 10.18 1.44 11.10
CA SER A 30 11.23 1.02 12.04
C SER A 30 11.20 1.83 13.33
N ASN A 31 12.09 1.48 14.28
CA ASN A 31 12.35 2.32 15.45
C ASN A 31 12.76 3.73 15.05
N SER A 32 12.28 4.72 15.82
CA SER A 32 12.75 6.09 15.71
C SER A 32 14.11 6.22 16.39
N THR A 33 14.93 7.14 15.89
CA THR A 33 16.17 7.57 16.57
C THR A 33 15.89 8.59 17.67
N SER A 34 14.67 9.13 17.76
CA SER A 34 14.22 10.01 18.84
C SER A 34 13.98 9.23 20.14
N SER A 35 14.16 9.89 21.28
CA SER A 35 13.76 9.36 22.58
C SER A 35 12.28 9.56 22.92
N SER A 36 11.50 10.20 22.03
CA SER A 36 10.06 10.39 22.23
C SER A 36 9.28 9.07 22.17
N THR A 37 8.23 9.00 22.97
CA THR A 37 7.28 7.88 23.03
C THR A 37 5.84 8.34 22.78
N ASP A 38 5.67 9.56 22.25
CA ASP A 38 4.35 10.16 22.01
C ASP A 38 3.55 9.33 21.01
N PHE A 39 2.26 9.17 21.28
CA PHE A 39 1.38 8.45 20.38
C PHE A 39 0.90 9.35 19.22
N VAL A 40 1.19 8.94 18.00
CA VAL A 40 0.65 9.55 16.77
C VAL A 40 -0.27 8.55 16.08
N GLY A 41 -1.55 8.90 15.96
CA GLY A 41 -2.53 8.11 15.21
C GLY A 41 -2.34 8.25 13.70
N SER A 42 -2.61 7.18 12.94
CA SER A 42 -2.47 7.18 11.47
C SER A 42 -1.12 7.75 10.99
N ALA A 43 -0.07 7.43 11.74
CA ALA A 43 1.29 7.89 11.53
C ALA A 43 1.81 7.55 10.13
N LEU A 44 1.45 6.37 9.61
CA LEU A 44 1.71 5.99 8.23
C LEU A 44 0.44 5.42 7.58
N THR A 45 0.19 5.82 6.34
CA THR A 45 -0.87 5.30 5.48
C THR A 45 -0.26 4.60 4.29
N LEU A 46 -0.61 3.32 4.11
CA LEU A 46 -0.35 2.54 2.90
C LEU A 46 -1.63 2.53 2.07
N SER A 47 -1.60 3.05 0.85
CA SER A 47 -2.75 3.03 -0.06
C SER A 47 -2.42 2.27 -1.35
N LEU A 48 -3.42 1.64 -1.93
CA LEU A 48 -3.37 0.95 -3.21
C LEU A 48 -4.36 1.57 -4.19
N ALA A 49 -3.88 1.92 -5.37
CA ALA A 49 -4.69 2.29 -6.52
C ALA A 49 -4.50 1.28 -7.66
N ASN A 50 -5.57 1.09 -8.44
CA ASN A 50 -5.58 0.19 -9.58
C ASN A 50 -4.94 0.83 -10.84
N PRO A 51 -4.77 0.10 -11.95
CA PRO A 51 -4.23 0.63 -13.20
C PRO A 51 -4.94 1.88 -13.74
N ALA A 52 -6.23 2.05 -13.44
CA ALA A 52 -7.01 3.24 -13.79
C ALA A 52 -6.89 4.37 -12.75
N GLN A 53 -5.91 4.31 -11.85
CA GLN A 53 -5.66 5.26 -10.75
C GLN A 53 -6.83 5.39 -9.75
N GLY A 54 -7.76 4.43 -9.74
CA GLY A 54 -8.86 4.39 -8.78
C GLY A 54 -8.44 3.75 -7.46
N PRO A 55 -8.93 4.24 -6.31
CA PRO A 55 -8.60 3.65 -5.01
C PRO A 55 -9.16 2.23 -4.88
N VAL A 56 -8.36 1.33 -4.29
CA VAL A 56 -8.72 -0.08 -4.04
C VAL A 56 -8.86 -0.34 -2.54
N SER A 57 -7.81 -0.05 -1.79
CA SER A 57 -7.74 -0.26 -0.35
C SER A 57 -6.64 0.60 0.26
N ASP A 58 -6.78 0.87 1.54
CA ASP A 58 -5.74 1.46 2.36
C ASP A 58 -5.60 0.69 3.68
N ALA A 59 -4.52 0.98 4.39
CA ALA A 59 -4.28 0.57 5.77
C ALA A 59 -3.46 1.65 6.47
N THR A 60 -3.77 1.90 7.73
CA THR A 60 -3.05 2.87 8.57
C THR A 60 -2.43 2.18 9.77
N LEU A 61 -1.29 2.69 10.23
CA LEU A 61 -0.69 2.32 11.52
C LEU A 61 -0.54 3.55 12.39
N SER A 62 -0.72 3.37 13.70
CA SER A 62 -0.31 4.34 14.71
C SER A 62 1.12 4.06 15.15
N TYR A 63 1.81 5.08 15.65
CA TYR A 63 3.23 5.02 16.00
C TYR A 63 3.50 5.63 17.37
N SER A 64 4.45 5.05 18.09
CA SER A 64 4.91 5.51 19.42
C SER A 64 6.43 5.36 19.57
N GLY A 65 7.17 5.44 18.46
CA GLY A 65 8.64 5.36 18.44
C GLY A 65 9.18 3.94 18.27
N GLY A 66 8.38 2.93 18.58
CA GLY A 66 8.68 1.51 18.36
C GLY A 66 8.27 0.99 16.97
N PRO A 67 8.75 -0.19 16.54
CA PRO A 67 8.40 -0.74 15.23
C PRO A 67 6.92 -1.09 15.17
N ALA A 68 6.26 -0.71 14.07
CA ALA A 68 4.84 -0.96 13.85
C ALA A 68 4.58 -1.19 12.36
N SER A 69 3.56 -1.96 12.02
CA SER A 69 3.20 -2.25 10.63
C SER A 69 1.69 -2.29 10.39
N ALA A 70 1.30 -1.98 9.16
CA ALA A 70 -0.06 -2.11 8.66
C ALA A 70 -0.06 -2.87 7.33
N SER A 71 -1.00 -3.78 7.18
CA SER A 71 -1.20 -4.57 5.97
C SER A 71 -2.53 -4.23 5.33
N LEU A 72 -2.57 -4.18 4.00
CA LEU A 72 -3.82 -4.09 3.28
C LEU A 72 -4.71 -5.28 3.64
N ARG A 73 -6.03 -5.05 3.70
CA ARG A 73 -6.99 -6.14 3.83
C ARG A 73 -6.84 -7.11 2.64
N PRO A 74 -7.11 -8.41 2.83
CA PRO A 74 -7.08 -9.36 1.73
C PRO A 74 -7.97 -8.89 0.57
N LEU A 75 -7.39 -8.80 -0.63
CA LEU A 75 -8.08 -8.42 -1.85
C LEU A 75 -8.40 -9.66 -2.68
N PRO A 76 -9.47 -9.70 -3.47
CA PRO A 76 -9.65 -10.79 -4.42
C PRO A 76 -8.53 -10.80 -5.48
N PRO A 77 -8.32 -11.93 -6.18
CA PRO A 77 -7.52 -11.94 -7.40
C PRO A 77 -8.08 -10.96 -8.45
N VAL A 78 -7.21 -10.52 -9.35
CA VAL A 78 -7.60 -9.72 -10.52
C VAL A 78 -8.45 -10.58 -11.46
N ASP A 79 -9.71 -10.20 -11.64
CA ASP A 79 -10.68 -10.96 -12.44
C ASP A 79 -11.63 -9.99 -13.16
N TYR A 80 -11.93 -10.28 -14.42
CA TYR A 80 -12.92 -9.53 -15.21
C TYR A 80 -14.28 -9.45 -14.50
N ARG A 81 -14.71 -10.55 -13.89
CA ARG A 81 -16.02 -10.69 -13.23
C ARG A 81 -16.17 -9.73 -12.06
N ASN A 82 -15.06 -9.29 -11.43
CA ASN A 82 -15.07 -8.30 -10.35
C ASN A 82 -15.79 -7.01 -10.78
N ARG A 83 -15.80 -6.66 -12.08
CA ARG A 83 -16.51 -5.48 -12.60
C ARG A 83 -17.99 -5.42 -12.23
N PHE A 84 -18.63 -6.58 -12.02
CA PHE A 84 -20.06 -6.68 -11.69
C PHE A 84 -20.33 -6.77 -10.18
N ASP A 85 -19.30 -6.80 -9.35
CA ASP A 85 -19.45 -6.84 -7.89
C ASP A 85 -19.88 -5.47 -7.34
N SER A 86 -20.76 -5.47 -6.33
CA SER A 86 -21.27 -4.26 -5.69
C SER A 86 -20.30 -3.65 -4.68
N SER A 87 -19.34 -4.44 -4.17
CA SER A 87 -18.26 -3.95 -3.33
C SER A 87 -17.29 -3.15 -4.18
N SER A 88 -17.09 -1.88 -3.85
CA SER A 88 -16.14 -1.01 -4.54
C SER A 88 -14.71 -1.57 -4.50
N GLN A 89 -14.31 -2.19 -3.39
CA GLN A 89 -12.99 -2.80 -3.22
C GLN A 89 -12.79 -4.00 -4.15
N VAL A 90 -13.79 -4.89 -4.24
CA VAL A 90 -13.74 -6.05 -5.16
C VAL A 90 -13.77 -5.54 -6.59
N SER A 91 -14.72 -4.66 -6.90
CA SER A 91 -14.88 -4.07 -8.23
C SER A 91 -13.63 -3.35 -8.71
N ALA A 92 -12.85 -2.73 -7.81
CA ALA A 92 -11.60 -2.08 -8.18
C ALA A 92 -10.50 -3.04 -8.67
N MET A 93 -10.57 -4.34 -8.33
CA MET A 93 -9.65 -5.42 -8.76
C MET A 93 -10.04 -6.03 -10.12
N ARG A 94 -10.59 -5.22 -11.03
CA ARG A 94 -11.08 -5.66 -12.36
C ARG A 94 -10.08 -5.45 -13.50
N PHE A 95 -8.87 -4.99 -13.20
CA PHE A 95 -7.88 -4.59 -14.19
C PHE A 95 -6.56 -5.33 -13.91
N ALA A 96 -6.05 -6.04 -14.91
CA ALA A 96 -4.64 -6.42 -14.94
C ALA A 96 -3.77 -5.22 -15.31
N GLY A 97 -2.51 -5.23 -14.87
CA GLY A 97 -1.52 -4.21 -15.19
C GLY A 97 -0.83 -3.63 -13.95
N TRP A 98 -0.42 -2.36 -14.05
CA TRP A 98 0.32 -1.68 -12.98
C TRP A 98 -0.61 -1.21 -11.87
N TYR A 99 -0.48 -1.80 -10.69
CA TYR A 99 -1.05 -1.27 -9.46
C TYR A 99 -0.06 -0.32 -8.78
N TYR A 100 -0.59 0.69 -8.11
CA TYR A 100 0.21 1.76 -7.51
C TYR A 100 0.06 1.75 -6.00
N LEU A 101 1.17 1.55 -5.30
CA LEU A 101 1.22 1.68 -3.84
C LEU A 101 1.77 3.05 -3.48
N SER A 102 1.13 3.72 -2.53
CA SER A 102 1.67 4.92 -1.90
C SER A 102 1.87 4.68 -0.41
N VAL A 103 3.02 5.15 0.10
CA VAL A 103 3.36 5.13 1.52
C VAL A 103 3.53 6.57 1.95
N SER A 104 2.58 7.06 2.74
CA SER A 104 2.54 8.45 3.20
C SER A 104 2.77 8.53 4.70
N LEU A 105 3.69 9.39 5.12
CA LEU A 105 3.98 9.63 6.53
C LEU A 105 3.26 10.90 7.00
N SER A 106 2.53 10.82 8.10
CA SER A 106 1.79 11.96 8.66
C SER A 106 2.74 13.12 8.99
N PRO A 107 2.40 14.37 8.63
CA PRO A 107 3.17 15.54 9.03
C PRO A 107 3.19 15.75 10.56
N GLU A 108 2.20 15.22 11.30
CA GLU A 108 2.10 15.32 12.77
C GLU A 108 3.29 14.67 13.48
N LEU A 109 3.92 13.65 12.88
CA LEU A 109 5.14 13.04 13.40
C LEU A 109 6.28 14.05 13.58
N LYS A 110 6.27 15.16 12.83
CA LYS A 110 7.31 16.19 12.93
C LYS A 110 7.39 16.79 14.34
N GLU A 111 6.27 16.90 15.04
CA GLU A 111 6.21 17.52 16.36
C GLU A 111 6.87 16.64 17.44
N SER A 112 6.61 15.34 17.40
CA SER A 112 7.12 14.38 18.39
C SER A 112 8.46 13.74 18.02
N TYR A 113 8.70 13.50 16.73
CA TYR A 113 9.82 12.71 16.24
C TYR A 113 10.81 13.49 15.36
N GLY A 114 10.53 14.78 15.10
CA GLY A 114 11.37 15.64 14.28
C GLY A 114 11.15 15.45 12.78
N ALA A 115 11.86 16.23 11.96
CA ALA A 115 11.66 16.28 10.51
C ALA A 115 12.49 15.26 9.71
N GLU A 116 13.36 14.52 10.39
CA GLU A 116 14.26 13.58 9.74
C GLU A 116 13.49 12.40 9.12
N PRO A 117 13.94 11.86 7.97
CA PRO A 117 13.34 10.68 7.37
C PRO A 117 13.39 9.45 8.29
N ILE A 118 12.25 8.78 8.46
CA ILE A 118 12.15 7.53 9.24
C ILE A 118 12.31 6.34 8.28
N PRO A 119 13.16 5.35 8.60
CA PRO A 119 13.25 4.12 7.81
C PRO A 119 11.96 3.32 7.86
N PHE A 120 11.57 2.78 6.71
CA PHE A 120 10.43 1.87 6.59
C PHE A 120 10.72 0.72 5.64
N GLU A 121 9.98 -0.36 5.82
CA GLU A 121 9.95 -1.49 4.92
C GLU A 121 8.59 -1.59 4.23
N LEU A 122 8.61 -1.77 2.91
CA LEU A 122 7.44 -2.16 2.13
C LEU A 122 7.64 -3.58 1.62
N SER A 123 6.86 -4.52 2.16
CA SER A 123 6.82 -5.91 1.70
C SER A 123 5.64 -6.08 0.74
N VAL A 124 5.91 -6.59 -0.46
CA VAL A 124 4.86 -6.88 -1.47
C VAL A 124 5.01 -8.30 -1.96
N GLN A 125 3.88 -8.98 -2.09
CA GLN A 125 3.78 -10.30 -2.68
C GLN A 125 2.68 -10.28 -3.73
N VAL A 126 3.00 -10.81 -4.91
CA VAL A 126 2.01 -11.13 -5.95
C VAL A 126 1.90 -12.65 -5.98
N LYS A 127 0.72 -13.17 -5.71
CA LYS A 127 0.43 -14.60 -5.63
C LYS A 127 -0.36 -15.05 -6.85
N ASN A 128 -0.43 -16.37 -7.02
CA ASN A 128 -1.02 -17.09 -8.14
C ASN A 128 -0.24 -16.93 -9.45
N GLN A 129 -0.47 -17.86 -10.38
CA GLN A 129 0.04 -17.76 -11.73
C GLN A 129 -0.79 -16.76 -12.53
N ALA A 130 -0.16 -16.10 -13.50
CA ALA A 130 -0.87 -15.27 -14.45
C ALA A 130 -1.81 -16.15 -15.30
N GLU A 131 -3.05 -15.70 -15.45
CA GLU A 131 -4.06 -16.32 -16.29
C GLU A 131 -4.17 -15.60 -17.64
N GLU A 132 -4.86 -16.24 -18.58
CA GLU A 132 -5.09 -15.69 -19.91
C GLU A 132 -5.96 -14.42 -19.84
N SER A 133 -5.62 -13.44 -20.67
CA SER A 133 -6.41 -12.22 -20.77
C SER A 133 -7.81 -12.51 -21.33
N PRO A 134 -8.87 -11.96 -20.74
CA PRO A 134 -10.23 -12.03 -21.29
C PRO A 134 -10.43 -11.09 -22.50
N TYR A 135 -9.41 -10.33 -22.88
CA TYR A 135 -9.43 -9.38 -23.99
C TYR A 135 -8.59 -9.90 -25.16
N GLU A 136 -9.11 -9.77 -26.38
CA GLU A 136 -8.34 -9.97 -27.60
C GLU A 136 -7.48 -8.73 -27.88
N GLY A 137 -6.15 -8.87 -27.80
CA GLY A 137 -5.18 -7.82 -28.11
C GLY A 137 -4.12 -7.60 -27.02
N ASP A 138 -3.05 -6.89 -27.38
CA ASP A 138 -2.01 -6.48 -26.43
C ASP A 138 -2.50 -5.29 -25.60
N ALA A 139 -2.43 -5.41 -24.27
CA ALA A 139 -2.80 -4.37 -23.30
C ALA A 139 -1.68 -3.34 -23.10
#